data_AF-A0AAW6LZ39-F1
#
_entry.id   AF-A0AAW6LZ39-F1
#
_cell.length_a   1.000
_cell.length_b   1.000
_cell.length_c   1.000
_cell.angle_alpha   90.00
_cell.angle_beta   90.00
_cell.angle_gamma   90.00
#
_symmetry.space_group_name_H-M   'P 1'
#
loop_
_entity.id
_entity.type
_entity.pdbx_description
1 polymer ?
#
loop_
_entity_poly.entity_id
_entity_poly.type
_entity_poly.pdbx_seq_one_letter_code
_entity_poly.pdbx_strand_id
1 'polypeptide(L)'
;MGTIKQGILGGFSGKVGTVVGSTWKSVHYMRALAVSFSDPRTEKQKNQRSKFTAAVNFTKAMTPFLRFGYKEFSGQQSAFNAAVSYILKHAMKGSGTNVSIDYNKALVTRGSLVPALDATVTVNESKVTFAWTDNSGMGDATVTDAAMLLAYNKDKGMAVYDIAAATRSDAKAELKLPANWKDDALAIYLGFCNEDVTNVANSICLQDTPVSGGSEGDGSEGGGSGDGGLDENPLG
;
A
#
# COMPACT_ATOMS: atom_id res chain seq x y z
N MET A 1 22.88 5.20 -26.97
CA MET A 1 23.82 4.32 -27.68
C MET A 1 23.56 2.89 -27.22
N GLY A 2 23.62 1.90 -28.11
CA GLY A 2 23.50 0.49 -27.75
C GLY A 2 24.82 -0.06 -27.23
N THR A 3 24.79 -0.86 -26.16
CA THR A 3 25.96 -1.49 -25.53
C THR A 3 25.76 -3.00 -25.47
N ILE A 4 26.78 -3.76 -25.86
CA ILE A 4 26.82 -5.23 -25.76
C ILE A 4 27.82 -5.59 -24.66
N LYS A 5 27.37 -6.32 -23.64
CA LYS A 5 28.21 -6.67 -22.48
C LYS A 5 28.82 -8.08 -22.54
N GLN A 6 28.24 -9.00 -23.32
CA GLN A 6 28.62 -10.43 -23.35
C GLN A 6 29.06 -10.91 -24.75
N GLY A 7 29.63 -10.04 -25.57
CA GLY A 7 30.06 -10.39 -26.93
C GLY A 7 28.89 -10.70 -27.88
N ILE A 8 29.17 -11.34 -29.01
CA ILE A 8 28.24 -11.50 -30.14
C ILE A 8 26.99 -12.36 -29.84
N LEU A 9 27.05 -13.21 -28.82
CA LEU A 9 25.93 -14.08 -28.41
C LEU A 9 25.09 -13.47 -27.26
N GLY A 10 25.50 -12.31 -26.73
CA GLY A 10 24.80 -11.63 -25.63
C GLY A 10 23.73 -10.66 -26.12
N GLY A 11 22.72 -10.41 -25.27
CA GLY A 11 21.78 -9.32 -25.51
C GLY A 11 22.45 -7.94 -25.47
N PHE A 12 21.86 -6.97 -26.18
CA PHE A 12 22.30 -5.56 -26.16
C PHE A 12 21.32 -4.71 -25.34
N SER A 13 21.84 -3.65 -24.72
CA SER A 13 21.06 -2.65 -23.99
C SER A 13 21.15 -1.30 -24.67
N GLY A 14 20.03 -0.60 -24.83
CA GLY A 14 19.98 0.71 -25.48
C GLY A 14 19.55 0.65 -26.95
N LYS A 15 19.65 1.79 -27.62
CA LYS A 15 19.17 1.99 -29.00
C LYS A 15 20.22 1.58 -30.04
N VAL A 16 19.81 0.75 -31.00
CA VAL A 16 20.56 0.41 -32.22
C VAL A 16 19.59 0.56 -33.40
N GLY A 17 19.81 1.56 -34.26
CA GLY A 17 18.90 1.86 -35.37
C GLY A 17 17.45 2.12 -34.90
N THR A 18 16.52 1.33 -35.42
CA THR A 18 15.08 1.38 -35.12
C THR A 18 14.66 0.44 -34.00
N VAL A 19 15.59 -0.23 -33.32
CA VAL A 19 15.30 -1.13 -32.21
C VAL A 19 15.95 -0.67 -30.92
N VAL A 20 15.31 -1.01 -29.81
CA VAL A 20 15.81 -0.77 -28.45
C VAL A 20 15.88 -2.11 -27.74
N GLY A 21 17.10 -2.50 -27.35
CA GLY A 21 17.35 -3.69 -26.54
C GLY A 21 17.27 -3.35 -25.05
N SER A 22 16.71 -4.25 -24.26
CA SER A 22 16.64 -4.12 -22.80
C SER A 22 16.66 -5.50 -22.15
N THR A 23 16.98 -5.53 -20.87
CA THR A 23 17.06 -6.76 -20.08
C THR A 23 16.21 -6.59 -18.83
N TRP A 24 15.41 -7.59 -18.52
CA TRP A 24 14.62 -7.63 -17.29
C TRP A 24 14.67 -9.03 -16.70
N LYS A 25 15.04 -9.14 -15.41
CA LYS A 25 15.24 -10.43 -14.71
C LYS A 25 16.03 -11.45 -15.55
N SER A 26 17.15 -11.03 -16.14
CA SER A 26 18.00 -11.85 -17.03
C SER A 26 17.38 -12.29 -18.36
N VAL A 27 16.17 -11.85 -18.68
CA VAL A 27 15.54 -12.04 -19.99
C VAL A 27 15.85 -10.83 -20.87
N HIS A 28 16.47 -11.08 -22.02
CA HIS A 28 16.76 -10.07 -23.03
C HIS A 28 15.56 -9.94 -23.98
N TYR A 29 15.11 -8.70 -24.21
CA TYR A 29 14.04 -8.41 -25.14
C TYR A 29 14.39 -7.20 -26.01
N MET A 30 13.83 -7.18 -27.20
CA MET A 30 13.95 -6.08 -28.15
C MET A 30 12.57 -5.51 -28.44
N ARG A 31 12.50 -4.19 -28.58
CA ARG A 31 11.28 -3.50 -29.00
C ARG A 31 11.58 -2.53 -30.14
N ALA A 32 10.61 -2.32 -31.01
CA ALA A 32 10.69 -1.27 -32.02
C ALA A 32 10.72 0.11 -31.34
N LEU A 33 11.47 1.03 -31.94
CA LEU A 33 11.46 2.44 -31.56
C LEU A 33 10.10 3.05 -31.96
N ALA A 34 9.51 3.82 -31.06
CA ALA A 34 8.31 4.57 -31.38
C ALA A 34 8.59 5.59 -32.50
N VAL A 35 7.79 5.56 -33.56
CA VAL A 35 7.93 6.44 -34.74
C VAL A 35 7.48 7.87 -34.42
N SER A 36 6.47 8.01 -33.57
CA SER A 36 6.03 9.28 -32.99
C SER A 36 5.49 9.03 -31.58
N PHE A 37 5.64 10.01 -30.70
CA PHE A 37 5.07 9.98 -29.35
C PHE A 37 4.36 11.31 -29.10
N SER A 38 3.14 11.22 -28.58
CA SER A 38 2.37 12.37 -28.10
C SER A 38 2.08 12.14 -26.62
N ASP A 39 2.38 13.13 -25.76
CA ASP A 39 1.92 13.17 -24.37
C ASP A 39 0.79 14.20 -24.28
N PRO A 40 -0.46 13.84 -24.65
CA PRO A 40 -1.57 14.79 -24.67
C PRO A 40 -1.98 15.29 -23.28
N ARG A 41 -1.34 14.83 -22.19
CA ARG A 41 -1.57 15.25 -20.79
C ARG A 41 -3.06 15.42 -20.46
N THR A 42 -3.87 14.45 -20.88
CA THR A 42 -5.33 14.51 -20.64
C THR A 42 -5.63 14.47 -19.15
N GLU A 43 -6.79 14.95 -18.74
CA GLU A 43 -7.18 14.93 -17.31
C GLU A 43 -7.17 13.51 -16.72
N LYS A 44 -7.62 12.52 -17.49
CA LYS A 44 -7.55 11.10 -17.12
C LYS A 44 -6.10 10.64 -16.91
N GLN A 45 -5.18 11.04 -17.79
CA GLN A 45 -3.76 10.73 -17.66
C GLN A 45 -3.13 11.42 -16.45
N LYS A 46 -3.46 12.70 -16.20
CA LYS A 46 -2.99 13.46 -15.03
C LYS A 46 -3.47 12.80 -13.73
N ASN A 47 -4.76 12.46 -13.64
CA ASN A 47 -5.33 11.77 -12.48
C ASN A 47 -4.63 10.43 -12.21
N GLN A 48 -4.40 9.62 -13.25
CA GLN A 48 -3.68 8.36 -13.10
C GLN A 48 -2.23 8.56 -12.63
N ARG A 49 -1.54 9.60 -13.14
CA ARG A 49 -0.20 9.95 -12.68
C ARG A 49 -0.21 10.37 -11.22
N SER A 50 -1.16 11.20 -10.79
CA SER A 50 -1.32 11.60 -9.38
C SER A 50 -1.56 10.40 -8.47
N LYS A 51 -2.46 9.48 -8.86
CA LYS A 51 -2.71 8.22 -8.14
C LYS A 51 -1.44 7.39 -8.00
N PHE A 52 -0.71 7.23 -9.10
CA PHE A 52 0.55 6.49 -9.12
C PHE A 52 1.60 7.12 -8.21
N THR A 53 1.76 8.45 -8.26
CA THR A 53 2.70 9.18 -7.39
C THR A 53 2.35 9.01 -5.92
N ALA A 54 1.08 9.16 -5.54
CA ALA A 54 0.65 8.96 -4.16
C ALA A 54 0.96 7.54 -3.66
N ALA A 55 0.55 6.51 -4.42
CA ALA A 55 0.79 5.11 -4.06
C ALA A 55 2.28 4.78 -3.95
N VAL A 56 3.11 5.27 -4.88
CA VAL A 56 4.57 5.06 -4.85
C VAL A 56 5.23 5.78 -3.68
N ASN A 57 4.82 7.00 -3.36
CA ASN A 57 5.40 7.75 -2.24
C ASN A 57 5.11 7.05 -0.90
N PHE A 58 3.88 6.57 -0.72
CA PHE A 58 3.49 5.77 0.44
C PHE A 58 4.30 4.47 0.55
N THR A 59 4.34 3.66 -0.50
CA THR A 59 5.06 2.37 -0.46
C THR A 59 6.57 2.53 -0.36
N LYS A 60 7.14 3.59 -0.95
CA LYS A 60 8.59 3.84 -0.93
C LYS A 60 9.11 4.00 0.49
N ALA A 61 8.36 4.66 1.37
CA ALA A 61 8.70 4.87 2.78
C ALA A 61 8.90 3.56 3.58
N MET A 62 8.36 2.45 3.07
CA MET A 62 8.32 1.15 3.76
C MET A 62 8.81 0.01 2.86
N THR A 63 9.66 0.31 1.86
CA THR A 63 10.11 -0.68 0.86
C THR A 63 10.65 -1.98 1.47
N PRO A 64 11.51 -1.98 2.51
CA PRO A 64 11.99 -3.22 3.12
C PRO A 64 10.88 -4.03 3.79
N PHE A 65 9.96 -3.35 4.47
CA PHE A 65 8.79 -3.98 5.09
C PHE A 65 7.90 -4.68 4.06
N LEU A 66 7.60 -4.00 2.94
CA LEU A 66 6.78 -4.57 1.85
C LEU A 66 7.43 -5.79 1.18
N ARG A 67 8.77 -5.90 1.19
CA ARG A 67 9.44 -7.09 0.64
C ARG A 67 9.09 -8.35 1.42
N PHE A 68 8.92 -8.23 2.73
CA PHE A 68 8.43 -9.32 3.58
C PHE A 68 6.91 -9.44 3.44
N GLY A 69 6.19 -8.33 3.56
CA GLY A 69 4.73 -8.29 3.54
C GLY A 69 4.06 -8.71 2.22
N TYR A 70 4.77 -8.76 1.10
CA TYR A 70 4.24 -9.18 -0.21
C TYR A 70 5.04 -10.32 -0.85
N LYS A 71 5.75 -11.12 -0.03
CA LYS A 71 6.62 -12.19 -0.51
C LYS A 71 5.87 -13.22 -1.36
N GLU A 72 4.67 -13.63 -0.95
CA GLU A 72 3.79 -14.55 -1.68
C GLU A 72 3.41 -14.04 -3.09
N PHE A 73 3.35 -12.71 -3.28
CA PHE A 73 2.93 -12.08 -4.53
C PHE A 73 4.10 -11.64 -5.42
N SER A 74 5.33 -12.05 -5.08
CA SER A 74 6.57 -11.61 -5.74
C SER A 74 7.01 -12.44 -6.96
N GLY A 75 6.18 -13.40 -7.42
CA GLY A 75 6.49 -14.26 -8.56
C GLY A 75 6.66 -13.49 -9.88
N GLN A 76 5.54 -13.02 -10.44
CA GLN A 76 5.54 -12.33 -11.75
C GLN A 76 5.99 -10.86 -11.66
N GLN A 77 6.03 -10.27 -10.47
CA GLN A 77 6.40 -8.86 -10.24
C GLN A 77 7.19 -8.73 -8.94
N SER A 78 7.88 -7.60 -8.71
CA SER A 78 8.50 -7.39 -7.39
C SER A 78 7.43 -7.22 -6.30
N ALA A 79 7.76 -7.56 -5.06
CA ALA A 79 6.88 -7.32 -3.90
C ALA A 79 6.41 -5.85 -3.80
N PHE A 80 7.31 -4.92 -4.09
CA PHE A 80 6.99 -3.49 -4.20
C PHE A 80 5.91 -3.19 -5.26
N ASN A 81 6.06 -3.76 -6.47
CA ASN A 81 5.08 -3.55 -7.54
C ASN A 81 3.74 -4.23 -7.21
N ALA A 82 3.75 -5.38 -6.53
CA ALA A 82 2.54 -6.03 -6.05
C ALA A 82 1.78 -5.14 -5.06
N ALA A 83 2.49 -4.52 -4.11
CA ALA A 83 1.91 -3.58 -3.14
C ALA A 83 1.33 -2.34 -3.84
N VAL A 84 2.11 -1.68 -4.71
CA VAL A 84 1.65 -0.51 -5.48
C VAL A 84 0.41 -0.86 -6.32
N SER A 85 0.42 -2.02 -7.00
CA SER A 85 -0.71 -2.49 -7.81
C SER A 85 -1.97 -2.71 -6.98
N TYR A 86 -1.84 -3.29 -5.78
CA TYR A 86 -2.96 -3.49 -4.86
C TYR A 86 -3.54 -2.16 -4.40
N ILE A 87 -2.69 -1.24 -3.92
CA ILE A 87 -3.10 0.07 -3.41
C ILE A 87 -3.80 0.88 -4.49
N LEU A 88 -3.25 0.90 -5.72
CA LEU A 88 -3.86 1.61 -6.84
C LEU A 88 -5.26 1.10 -7.21
N LYS A 89 -5.53 -0.19 -7.00
CA LYS A 89 -6.81 -0.83 -7.33
C LYS A 89 -7.84 -0.69 -6.22
N HIS A 90 -7.43 -0.73 -4.96
CA HIS A 90 -8.34 -0.91 -3.83
C HIS A 90 -8.35 0.23 -2.81
N ALA A 91 -7.27 1.03 -2.74
CA ALA A 91 -7.03 1.97 -1.67
C ALA A 91 -6.81 3.41 -2.16
N MET A 92 -7.34 3.77 -3.33
CA MET A 92 -7.32 5.15 -3.83
C MET A 92 -8.67 5.83 -3.61
N LYS A 93 -8.65 7.02 -3.02
CA LYS A 93 -9.79 7.91 -2.85
C LYS A 93 -9.62 9.17 -3.71
N GLY A 94 -10.75 9.78 -4.06
CA GLY A 94 -10.81 11.03 -4.80
C GLY A 94 -10.57 10.92 -6.30
N SER A 95 -10.61 12.09 -6.96
CA SER A 95 -10.45 12.24 -8.40
C SER A 95 -9.75 13.57 -8.72
N GLY A 96 -9.15 13.67 -9.91
CA GLY A 96 -8.48 14.90 -10.37
C GLY A 96 -7.20 15.21 -9.58
N THR A 97 -7.15 16.40 -8.97
CA THR A 97 -6.03 16.88 -8.15
C THR A 97 -6.11 16.42 -6.69
N ASN A 98 -7.28 16.01 -6.21
CA ASN A 98 -7.52 15.66 -4.81
C ASN A 98 -7.48 14.14 -4.61
N VAL A 99 -6.38 13.53 -5.03
CA VAL A 99 -6.16 12.09 -4.89
C VAL A 99 -5.49 11.82 -3.56
N SER A 100 -6.07 10.92 -2.78
CA SER A 100 -5.54 10.46 -1.51
C SER A 100 -5.59 8.94 -1.38
N ILE A 101 -4.87 8.40 -0.40
CA ILE A 101 -4.89 6.98 -0.08
C ILE A 101 -5.96 6.73 0.98
N ASP A 102 -6.76 5.69 0.78
CA ASP A 102 -7.63 5.12 1.81
C ASP A 102 -6.82 4.18 2.69
N TYR A 103 -6.26 4.68 3.80
CA TYR A 103 -5.37 3.92 4.66
C TYR A 103 -6.04 2.68 5.27
N ASN A 104 -7.36 2.72 5.51
CA ASN A 104 -8.12 1.56 5.99
C ASN A 104 -8.19 0.41 4.99
N LYS A 105 -8.08 0.70 3.69
CA LYS A 105 -8.06 -0.31 2.62
C LYS A 105 -6.64 -0.58 2.09
N ALA A 106 -5.67 0.22 2.48
CA ALA A 106 -4.28 0.06 2.06
C ALA A 106 -3.64 -1.06 2.87
N LEU A 107 -3.43 -2.22 2.24
CA LEU A 107 -2.66 -3.30 2.85
C LEU A 107 -1.17 -3.01 2.75
N VAL A 108 -0.46 -3.14 3.87
CA VAL A 108 1.01 -3.11 3.95
C VAL A 108 1.61 -4.51 4.04
N THR A 109 0.82 -5.51 4.45
CA THR A 109 1.13 -6.93 4.29
C THR A 109 -0.08 -7.63 3.66
N ARG A 110 0.18 -8.62 2.80
CA ARG A 110 -0.85 -9.37 2.09
C ARG A 110 -0.39 -10.81 1.89
N GLY A 111 -1.22 -11.74 2.34
CA GLY A 111 -0.99 -13.17 2.21
C GLY A 111 -2.17 -13.98 2.73
N SER A 112 -1.97 -15.28 2.92
CA SER A 112 -3.03 -16.23 3.29
C SER A 112 -3.21 -16.44 4.79
N LEU A 113 -2.22 -16.06 5.61
CA LEU A 113 -2.23 -16.33 7.05
C LEU A 113 -3.42 -15.62 7.72
N VAL A 114 -4.03 -16.29 8.70
CA VAL A 114 -5.14 -15.72 9.47
C VAL A 114 -4.71 -14.39 10.13
N PRO A 115 -5.46 -13.29 9.92
CA PRO A 115 -5.12 -11.97 10.46
C PRO A 115 -5.32 -11.87 11.97
N ALA A 116 -4.91 -10.73 12.54
CA ALA A 116 -5.10 -10.42 13.94
C ALA A 116 -6.59 -10.42 14.32
N LEU A 117 -6.90 -10.92 15.52
CA LEU A 117 -8.25 -10.88 16.09
C LEU A 117 -8.33 -9.80 17.18
N ASP A 118 -9.41 -9.00 17.16
CA ASP A 118 -9.70 -7.94 18.14
C ASP A 118 -8.51 -7.04 18.46
N ALA A 119 -7.72 -6.70 17.44
CA ALA A 119 -6.54 -5.89 17.59
C ALA A 119 -6.90 -4.43 17.92
N THR A 120 -6.16 -3.85 18.85
CA THR A 120 -6.30 -2.47 19.31
C THR A 120 -4.94 -1.81 19.40
N VAL A 121 -4.95 -0.47 19.40
CA VAL A 121 -3.73 0.33 19.46
C VAL A 121 -3.91 1.50 20.42
N THR A 122 -2.86 1.82 21.16
CA THR A 122 -2.76 3.01 22.00
C THR A 122 -1.50 3.76 21.65
N VAL A 123 -1.65 5.01 21.21
CA VAL A 123 -0.53 5.88 20.86
C VAL A 123 -0.18 6.75 22.06
N ASN A 124 1.09 6.67 22.48
CA ASN A 124 1.71 7.55 23.45
C ASN A 124 2.77 8.40 22.75
N GLU A 125 3.24 9.48 23.39
CA GLU A 125 4.15 10.48 22.77
C GLU A 125 5.41 9.89 22.12
N SER A 126 5.94 8.78 22.63
CA SER A 126 7.18 8.15 22.16
C SER A 126 7.02 6.71 21.69
N LYS A 127 5.83 6.14 21.77
CA LYS A 127 5.60 4.73 21.40
C LYS A 127 4.14 4.43 21.08
N VAL A 128 3.96 3.44 20.23
CA VAL A 128 2.67 2.82 19.95
C VAL A 128 2.65 1.47 20.64
N THR A 129 1.62 1.22 21.44
CA THR A 129 1.36 -0.07 22.05
C THR A 129 0.22 -0.76 21.30
N PHE A 130 0.48 -1.98 20.85
CA PHE A 130 -0.47 -2.85 20.17
C PHE A 130 -0.92 -3.93 21.14
N ALA A 131 -2.19 -4.28 21.09
CA ALA A 131 -2.74 -5.45 21.78
C ALA A 131 -3.67 -6.21 20.83
N TRP A 132 -3.73 -7.53 20.96
CA TRP A 132 -4.61 -8.39 20.16
C TRP A 132 -5.01 -9.62 20.96
N THR A 133 -6.08 -10.28 20.53
CA THR A 133 -6.46 -11.58 21.07
C THR A 133 -5.64 -12.67 20.40
N ASP A 134 -4.98 -13.52 21.19
CA ASP A 134 -4.31 -14.71 20.66
C ASP A 134 -5.35 -15.68 20.08
N ASN A 135 -5.33 -15.81 18.75
CA ASN A 135 -6.15 -16.75 17.99
C ASN A 135 -5.33 -17.90 17.41
N SER A 136 -4.19 -18.23 18.02
CA SER A 136 -3.42 -19.42 17.67
C SER A 136 -4.28 -20.68 17.70
N GLY A 137 -4.10 -21.55 16.71
CA GLY A 137 -4.96 -22.73 16.51
C GLY A 137 -6.22 -22.47 15.68
N MET A 138 -6.49 -21.20 15.30
CA MET A 138 -7.52 -20.88 14.31
C MET A 138 -6.91 -20.88 12.90
N GLY A 139 -7.33 -21.82 12.05
CA GLY A 139 -6.82 -21.93 10.69
C GLY A 139 -5.33 -22.29 10.67
N ASP A 140 -4.51 -21.43 10.08
CA ASP A 140 -3.06 -21.56 9.99
C ASP A 140 -2.29 -20.66 10.98
N ALA A 141 -2.99 -20.01 11.92
CA ALA A 141 -2.39 -19.19 12.98
C ALA A 141 -1.62 -20.02 14.00
N THR A 142 -0.39 -19.63 14.31
CA THR A 142 0.47 -20.29 15.30
C THR A 142 0.96 -19.35 16.38
N VAL A 143 1.31 -19.90 17.55
CA VAL A 143 1.81 -19.14 18.69
C VAL A 143 3.16 -18.46 18.41
N THR A 144 3.92 -18.97 17.44
CA THR A 144 5.24 -18.46 17.04
C THR A 144 5.16 -17.44 15.91
N ASP A 145 3.98 -17.16 15.34
CA ASP A 145 3.84 -16.12 14.31
C ASP A 145 4.32 -14.79 14.89
N ALA A 146 5.17 -14.07 14.16
CA ALA A 146 5.72 -12.81 14.57
C ALA A 146 4.81 -11.64 14.15
N ALA A 147 4.57 -10.71 15.07
CA ALA A 147 3.81 -9.50 14.82
C ALA A 147 4.63 -8.50 14.00
N MET A 148 4.09 -8.13 12.83
CA MET A 148 4.61 -7.09 11.95
C MET A 148 3.90 -5.76 12.25
N LEU A 149 4.64 -4.79 12.77
CA LEU A 149 4.13 -3.48 13.17
C LEU A 149 4.59 -2.41 12.21
N LEU A 150 3.72 -1.48 11.85
CA LEU A 150 4.10 -0.32 11.04
C LEU A 150 3.32 0.93 11.44
N ALA A 151 4.03 2.04 11.62
CA ALA A 151 3.46 3.36 11.77
C ALA A 151 3.94 4.24 10.60
N TYR A 152 3.00 4.73 9.79
CA TYR A 152 3.25 5.66 8.70
C TYR A 152 2.83 7.07 9.10
N ASN A 153 3.74 8.01 8.99
CA ASN A 153 3.48 9.43 9.19
C ASN A 153 3.14 10.09 7.85
N LYS A 154 1.89 10.56 7.74
CA LYS A 154 1.33 11.13 6.51
C LYS A 154 1.88 12.52 6.20
N ASP A 155 2.17 13.29 7.24
CA ASP A 155 2.69 14.66 7.10
C ASP A 155 4.13 14.66 6.59
N LYS A 156 4.93 13.71 7.07
CA LYS A 156 6.36 13.61 6.74
C LYS A 156 6.67 12.59 5.63
N GLY A 157 5.72 11.74 5.29
CA GLY A 157 5.90 10.67 4.30
C GLY A 157 6.95 9.64 4.74
N MET A 158 7.06 9.37 6.04
CA MET A 158 8.04 8.45 6.63
C MET A 158 7.33 7.29 7.32
N ALA A 159 7.98 6.13 7.39
CA ALA A 159 7.48 4.98 8.13
C ALA A 159 8.50 4.50 9.16
N VAL A 160 8.01 4.06 10.31
CA VAL A 160 8.77 3.27 11.29
C VAL A 160 8.05 1.94 11.43
N TYR A 161 8.81 0.85 11.46
CA TYR A 161 8.24 -0.49 11.45
C TYR A 161 9.18 -1.49 12.12
N ASP A 162 8.59 -2.60 12.55
CA ASP A 162 9.28 -3.78 13.05
C ASP A 162 8.60 -5.01 12.43
N ILE A 163 9.39 -5.95 11.92
CA ILE A 163 8.89 -7.16 11.25
C ILE A 163 8.71 -8.33 12.21
N ALA A 164 9.27 -8.26 13.42
CA ALA A 164 9.22 -9.34 14.41
C ALA A 164 9.23 -8.76 15.84
N ALA A 165 8.25 -7.92 16.14
CA ALA A 165 8.23 -7.17 17.40
C ALA A 165 7.89 -8.03 18.63
N ALA A 166 7.02 -9.03 18.44
CA ALA A 166 6.61 -9.99 19.46
C ALA A 166 6.03 -11.23 18.76
N THR A 167 5.80 -12.31 19.50
CA THR A 167 5.09 -13.48 19.02
C THR A 167 3.59 -13.32 19.20
N ARG A 168 2.79 -14.07 18.45
CA ARG A 168 1.32 -14.02 18.51
C ARG A 168 0.78 -14.32 19.91
N SER A 169 1.45 -15.24 20.62
CA SER A 169 1.08 -15.62 21.99
C SER A 169 1.41 -14.55 23.04
N ASP A 170 2.27 -13.57 22.73
CA ASP A 170 2.54 -12.45 23.64
C ASP A 170 1.33 -11.52 23.80
N ALA A 171 0.40 -11.53 22.85
CA ALA A 171 -0.84 -10.73 22.82
C ALA A 171 -0.64 -9.19 22.87
N LYS A 172 0.61 -8.72 22.86
CA LYS A 172 0.97 -7.30 22.89
C LYS A 172 2.36 -7.06 22.30
N ALA A 173 2.55 -5.87 21.74
CA ALA A 173 3.87 -5.41 21.30
C ALA A 173 3.97 -3.88 21.36
N GLU A 174 5.20 -3.37 21.32
CA GLU A 174 5.46 -1.94 21.32
C GLU A 174 6.34 -1.54 20.14
N LEU A 175 6.01 -0.42 19.49
CA LEU A 175 6.81 0.21 18.46
C LEU A 175 7.24 1.61 18.92
N LYS A 176 8.55 1.86 18.97
CA LYS A 176 9.07 3.18 19.35
C LYS A 176 8.85 4.18 18.21
N LEU A 177 8.28 5.33 18.53
CA LEU A 177 8.11 6.44 17.59
C LEU A 177 9.22 7.48 17.76
N PRO A 178 9.61 8.16 16.68
CA PRO A 178 10.46 9.36 16.76
C PRO A 178 9.76 10.46 17.57
N ALA A 179 10.50 11.14 18.45
CA ALA A 179 9.95 12.16 19.36
C ALA A 179 9.27 13.33 18.64
N ASN A 180 9.62 13.58 17.38
CA ASN A 180 9.02 14.65 16.59
C ASN A 180 7.68 14.26 15.94
N TRP A 181 7.13 13.07 16.17
CA TRP A 181 5.86 12.60 15.58
C TRP A 181 4.64 12.83 16.47
N LYS A 182 4.80 13.58 17.56
CA LYS A 182 3.71 13.95 18.45
C LYS A 182 2.67 14.77 17.67
N ASP A 183 1.39 14.39 17.80
CA ASP A 183 0.23 15.02 17.17
C ASP A 183 0.21 14.99 15.63
N ASP A 184 1.16 14.30 14.99
CA ASP A 184 1.17 14.11 13.54
C ASP A 184 0.06 13.13 13.10
N ALA A 185 -0.32 13.22 11.84
CA ALA A 185 -1.29 12.32 11.23
C ALA A 185 -0.66 10.95 10.92
N LEU A 186 -0.99 9.96 11.74
CA LEU A 186 -0.47 8.59 11.63
C LEU A 186 -1.49 7.63 11.00
N ALA A 187 -0.99 6.69 10.20
CA ALA A 187 -1.67 5.45 9.86
C ALA A 187 -0.90 4.28 10.46
N ILE A 188 -1.57 3.49 11.30
CA ILE A 188 -0.93 2.42 12.08
C ILE A 188 -1.50 1.07 11.67
N TYR A 189 -0.59 0.14 11.41
CA TYR A 189 -0.89 -1.18 10.88
C TYR A 189 -0.31 -2.29 11.75
N LEU A 190 -1.05 -3.39 11.80
CA LEU A 190 -0.64 -4.67 12.38
C LEU A 190 -0.84 -5.78 11.34
N GLY A 191 0.16 -6.62 11.16
CA GLY A 191 0.08 -7.88 10.44
C GLY A 191 0.83 -8.99 11.18
N PHE A 192 0.81 -10.20 10.64
CA PHE A 192 1.57 -11.33 11.16
C PHE A 192 2.38 -11.98 10.05
N CYS A 193 3.51 -12.58 10.39
CA CYS A 193 4.22 -13.53 9.54
C CYS A 193 4.55 -14.79 10.32
N ASN A 194 4.61 -15.94 9.65
CA ASN A 194 5.08 -17.15 10.30
C ASN A 194 6.59 -17.06 10.64
N GLU A 195 7.07 -18.01 11.44
CA GLU A 195 8.47 -18.08 11.91
C GLU A 195 9.50 -18.06 10.77
N ASP A 196 9.21 -18.74 9.64
CA ASP A 196 10.06 -18.77 8.45
C ASP A 196 9.94 -17.51 7.56
N VAL A 197 9.05 -16.59 7.90
CA VAL A 197 8.74 -15.37 7.13
C VAL A 197 8.43 -15.70 5.66
N THR A 198 7.70 -16.80 5.44
CA THR A 198 7.27 -17.28 4.12
C THR A 198 5.82 -16.92 3.85
N ASN A 199 4.96 -17.05 4.86
CA ASN A 199 3.55 -16.73 4.82
C ASN A 199 3.27 -15.50 5.68
N VAL A 200 2.41 -14.63 5.20
CA VAL A 200 2.05 -13.39 5.88
C VAL A 200 0.54 -13.22 5.93
N ALA A 201 0.05 -12.53 6.95
CA ALA A 201 -1.36 -12.19 7.06
C ALA A 201 -1.64 -10.87 6.35
N ASN A 202 -2.90 -10.66 5.96
CA ASN A 202 -3.35 -9.33 5.56
C ASN A 202 -3.24 -8.37 6.75
N SER A 203 -2.62 -7.22 6.53
CA SER A 203 -2.51 -6.18 7.56
C SER A 203 -3.86 -5.54 7.85
N ILE A 204 -4.09 -5.14 9.10
CA ILE A 204 -5.23 -4.35 9.53
C ILE A 204 -4.76 -2.94 9.86
N CYS A 205 -5.46 -1.92 9.37
CA CYS A 205 -5.29 -0.54 9.80
C CYS A 205 -6.04 -0.35 11.13
N LEU A 206 -5.31 -0.11 12.22
CA LEU A 206 -5.88 0.04 13.56
C LEU A 206 -6.18 1.49 13.91
N GLN A 207 -5.47 2.44 13.28
CA GLN A 207 -5.68 3.86 13.49
C GLN A 207 -5.33 4.64 12.23
N ASP A 208 -6.19 5.60 11.88
CA ASP A 208 -6.09 6.45 10.70
C ASP A 208 -6.35 7.91 11.10
N THR A 209 -5.37 8.58 11.72
CA THR A 209 -5.51 9.97 12.19
C THR A 209 -5.52 10.94 11.00
N PRO A 210 -6.53 11.82 10.84
CA PRO A 210 -6.62 12.72 9.70
C PRO A 210 -5.48 13.75 9.69
N VAL A 211 -5.08 14.18 8.50
CA VAL A 211 -4.14 15.31 8.32
C VAL A 211 -4.87 16.59 8.69
N SER A 212 -4.36 17.33 9.68
CA SER A 212 -4.94 18.61 10.10
C SER A 212 -4.82 19.63 8.96
N GLY A 213 -5.92 19.82 8.23
CA GLY A 213 -5.97 20.68 7.03
C GLY A 213 -6.92 20.21 5.93
N GLY A 214 -7.48 19.00 6.02
CA GLY A 214 -8.58 18.56 5.16
C GLY A 214 -9.92 18.95 5.76
N SER A 215 -10.58 19.96 5.21
CA SER A 215 -11.99 20.26 5.50
C SER A 215 -12.88 19.06 5.17
N GLU A 216 -13.35 18.35 6.18
CA GLU A 216 -14.57 17.55 6.09
C GLU A 216 -15.76 18.53 6.17
N GLY A 217 -16.13 19.10 5.02
CA GLY A 217 -17.53 19.41 4.74
C GLY A 217 -18.11 18.16 4.06
N ASP A 218 -19.25 17.60 4.44
CA ASP A 218 -20.45 18.28 4.87
C ASP A 218 -21.26 17.28 5.70
N GLY A 219 -21.49 17.62 6.97
CA GLY A 219 -22.58 17.05 7.74
C GLY A 219 -23.83 17.84 7.37
N SER A 220 -24.75 17.20 6.65
CA SER A 220 -26.11 17.70 6.54
C SER A 220 -27.08 16.61 6.97
N GLU A 221 -27.38 16.64 8.26
CA GLU A 221 -28.71 16.25 8.75
C GLU A 221 -29.72 17.23 8.13
N GLY A 222 -30.51 16.73 7.18
CA GLY A 222 -31.69 17.40 6.65
C GLY A 222 -32.89 16.48 6.84
N GLY A 223 -33.73 16.82 7.82
CA GLY A 223 -34.88 16.04 8.24
C GLY A 223 -35.94 15.82 7.16
N GLY A 224 -36.71 14.74 7.35
CA GLY A 224 -37.85 14.43 6.51
C GLY A 224 -39.03 15.38 6.71
N SER A 225 -39.81 15.55 5.66
CA SER A 225 -41.28 15.65 5.67
C SER A 225 -41.75 15.46 4.22
N GLY A 226 -42.70 14.54 4.03
CA GLY A 226 -43.24 14.18 2.72
C GLY A 226 -44.25 15.18 2.17
N ASP A 227 -44.62 14.99 0.91
CA ASP A 227 -45.99 14.96 0.36
C ASP A 227 -45.94 15.16 -1.17
N GLY A 228 -46.91 14.56 -1.88
CA GLY A 228 -47.31 14.99 -3.22
C GLY A 228 -46.79 14.15 -4.38
N GLY A 229 -47.63 13.23 -4.86
CA GLY A 229 -47.44 12.52 -6.12
C GLY A 229 -47.69 13.38 -7.36
N LEU A 230 -47.26 12.86 -8.51
CA LEU A 230 -48.09 12.59 -9.69
C LEU A 230 -47.18 12.03 -10.79
N ASP A 231 -47.77 11.08 -11.52
CA ASP A 231 -47.27 10.44 -12.73
C ASP A 231 -46.66 11.43 -13.73
N GLU A 232 -45.65 11.00 -14.49
CA GLU A 232 -45.72 10.99 -15.97
C GLU A 232 -44.66 10.05 -16.58
N ASN A 233 -45.13 9.38 -17.63
CA ASN A 233 -44.57 8.28 -18.41
C ASN A 233 -43.26 8.61 -19.15
N PRO A 234 -42.30 7.66 -19.28
CA PRO A 234 -41.12 7.86 -20.11
C PRO A 234 -41.27 7.17 -21.47
N LEU A 235 -41.88 7.82 -22.46
CA LEU A 235 -41.61 7.60 -23.89
C LEU A 235 -41.89 8.88 -24.67
N GLY A 236 -40.81 9.53 -25.09
CA GLY A 236 -40.75 10.68 -25.99
C GLY A 236 -39.29 10.97 -26.33
#